data_AF-A0A960E5A8-F1
#
_entry.id   AF-A0A960E5A8-F1
#
_cell.length_a   1.000
_cell.length_b   1.000
_cell.length_c   1.000
_cell.angle_alpha   90.00
_cell.angle_beta   90.00
_cell.angle_gamma   90.00
#
_symmetry.space_group_name_H-M   'P 1'
#
loop_
_entity.id
_entity.type
_entity.pdbx_description
1 polymer ?
#
loop_
_entity_poly.entity_id
_entity_poly.type
_entity_poly.pdbx_seq_one_letter_code
_entity_poly.pdbx_strand_id
1 'polypeptide(L)'
;MDVGTARTWGRVARAMRRHRELGEAMADRRVSYGKARVLVPYLAGFDPGDPRVGEVIGLAASTCAAALGRVVADWARGHEDPDETDRRHDREQRLSWRTDPDGMVTGTFRLPPLEAGKVIAQIDQRVMSDRAPAG
;
A
#
# COMPACT_ATOMS: atom_id res chain seq x y z
N MET A 1 -20.51 7.94 7.96
CA MET A 1 -19.22 7.23 8.05
C MET A 1 -19.02 6.50 6.74
N ASP A 2 -17.92 6.76 6.02
CA ASP A 2 -17.68 6.15 4.72
C ASP A 2 -17.34 4.65 4.85
N VAL A 3 -17.90 3.82 3.97
CA VAL A 3 -17.74 2.35 3.93
C VAL A 3 -16.26 1.97 3.77
N GLY A 4 -15.45 2.79 3.10
CA GLY A 4 -14.00 2.60 2.96
C GLY A 4 -13.26 2.68 4.30
N THR A 5 -13.72 3.55 5.20
CA THR A 5 -13.14 3.71 6.53
C THR A 5 -13.44 2.47 7.38
N ALA A 6 -14.69 2.02 7.42
CA ALA A 6 -15.10 0.86 8.21
C ALA A 6 -14.37 -0.44 7.80
N ARG A 7 -14.22 -0.71 6.50
CA ARG A 7 -13.45 -1.87 6.00
C ARG A 7 -11.99 -1.82 6.41
N THR A 8 -11.41 -0.62 6.48
CA THR A 8 -10.00 -0.45 6.84
C THR A 8 -9.78 -0.70 8.33
N TRP A 9 -10.70 -0.28 9.19
CA TRP A 9 -10.69 -0.60 10.61
C TRP A 9 -10.80 -2.11 10.85
N GLY A 10 -11.71 -2.78 10.14
CA GLY A 10 -11.87 -4.23 10.23
C GLY A 10 -10.61 -5.02 9.83
N ARG A 11 -9.87 -4.55 8.81
CA ARG A 11 -8.60 -5.16 8.39
C ARG A 11 -7.51 -5.07 9.47
N VAL A 12 -7.33 -3.89 10.07
CA VAL A 12 -6.37 -3.69 11.17
C VAL A 12 -6.75 -4.55 12.38
N ALA A 13 -8.02 -4.53 12.79
CA ALA A 13 -8.48 -5.33 13.92
C ALA A 13 -8.29 -6.84 13.70
N ARG A 14 -8.48 -7.33 12.46
CA ARG A 14 -8.20 -8.73 12.11
C ARG A 14 -6.70 -9.05 12.20
N ALA A 15 -5.84 -8.16 11.69
CA ALA A 15 -4.39 -8.34 11.77
C ALA A 15 -3.89 -8.39 13.22
N MET A 16 -4.40 -7.51 14.10
CA MET A 16 -4.08 -7.53 15.54
C MET A 16 -4.48 -8.85 16.24
N ARG A 17 -5.56 -9.50 15.79
CA ARG A 17 -5.97 -10.80 16.34
C ARG A 17 -5.11 -11.96 15.82
N ARG A 18 -4.60 -11.86 14.60
CA ARG A 18 -3.74 -12.88 13.99
C ARG A 18 -2.29 -12.78 14.46
N HIS A 19 -1.79 -11.56 14.64
CA HIS A 19 -0.42 -11.24 15.04
C HIS A 19 -0.48 -10.42 16.33
N ARG A 20 -0.32 -11.10 17.46
CA ARG A 20 -0.46 -10.51 18.79
C ARG A 20 0.55 -9.38 19.01
N GLU A 21 1.71 -9.48 18.41
CA GLU A 21 2.81 -8.51 18.44
C GLU A 21 2.36 -7.12 17.92
N LEU A 22 1.49 -7.10 16.89
CA LEU A 22 0.93 -5.85 16.37
C LEU A 22 -0.03 -5.23 17.38
N GLY A 23 -0.87 -6.06 18.01
CA GLY A 23 -1.79 -5.63 19.06
C GLY A 23 -1.04 -5.00 20.24
N GLU A 24 0.01 -5.64 20.70
CA GLU A 24 0.87 -5.17 21.79
C GLU A 24 1.59 -3.87 21.41
N ALA A 25 2.20 -3.79 20.21
CA ALA A 25 2.86 -2.57 19.76
C ALA A 25 1.92 -1.37 19.62
N MET A 26 0.66 -1.61 19.25
CA MET A 26 -0.36 -0.57 19.21
C MET A 26 -0.84 -0.17 20.61
N ALA A 27 -1.02 -1.13 21.52
CA ALA A 27 -1.40 -0.88 22.91
C ALA A 27 -0.31 -0.04 23.63
N ASP A 28 0.96 -0.36 23.40
CA ASP A 28 2.13 0.35 23.92
C ASP A 28 2.38 1.70 23.21
N ARG A 29 1.57 2.06 22.22
CA ARG A 29 1.73 3.26 21.38
C ARG A 29 3.05 3.34 20.59
N ARG A 30 3.79 2.24 20.47
CA ARG A 30 4.97 2.12 19.59
C ARG A 30 4.57 2.20 18.12
N VAL A 31 3.37 1.71 17.79
CA VAL A 31 2.79 1.76 16.44
C VAL A 31 1.45 2.49 16.48
N SER A 32 1.32 3.56 15.70
CA SER A 32 0.04 4.27 15.55
C SER A 32 -0.88 3.55 14.57
N TYR A 33 -2.17 3.86 14.60
CA TYR A 33 -3.15 3.30 13.65
C TYR A 33 -2.78 3.56 12.18
N GLY A 34 -2.25 4.74 11.87
CA GLY A 34 -1.77 5.07 10.52
C GLY A 34 -0.63 4.16 10.06
N LYS A 35 0.32 3.87 10.95
CA LYS A 35 1.41 2.92 10.67
C LYS A 35 0.89 1.49 10.55
N ALA A 36 -0.01 1.07 11.43
CA ALA A 36 -0.62 -0.27 11.36
C ALA A 36 -1.33 -0.51 10.03
N ARG A 37 -2.05 0.49 9.49
CA ARG A 37 -2.68 0.40 8.17
C ARG A 37 -1.69 0.13 7.03
N VAL A 38 -0.47 0.65 7.13
CA VAL A 38 0.60 0.42 6.15
C VAL A 38 1.17 -0.99 6.28
N LEU A 39 1.25 -1.54 7.50
CA LEU A 39 1.81 -2.87 7.74
C LEU A 39 0.88 -4.03 7.34
N VAL A 40 -0.44 -3.85 7.49
CA VAL A 40 -1.43 -4.93 7.30
C VAL A 40 -1.27 -5.73 5.99
N PRO A 41 -1.01 -5.12 4.82
CA PRO A 41 -0.79 -5.88 3.58
C PRO A 41 0.42 -6.82 3.63
N TYR A 42 1.50 -6.44 4.31
CA TYR A 42 2.70 -7.27 4.46
C TYR A 42 2.47 -8.40 5.46
N LEU A 43 1.82 -8.08 6.59
CA LEU A 43 1.50 -9.07 7.62
C LEU A 43 0.50 -10.14 7.13
N ALA A 44 -0.32 -9.83 6.13
CA ALA A 44 -1.28 -10.78 5.58
C ALA A 44 -0.63 -12.01 4.94
N GLY A 45 0.63 -11.91 4.49
CA GLY A 45 1.40 -13.02 3.93
C GLY A 45 2.10 -13.87 4.99
N PHE A 46 2.15 -13.44 6.25
CA PHE A 46 2.89 -14.15 7.30
C PHE A 46 1.98 -15.06 8.13
N ASP A 47 2.56 -16.16 8.59
CA ASP A 47 1.93 -17.02 9.58
C ASP A 47 2.10 -16.44 11.00
N PRO A 48 1.16 -16.75 11.92
CA PRO A 48 1.31 -16.35 13.32
C PRO A 48 2.62 -16.92 13.89
N GLY A 49 3.42 -16.06 14.53
CA GLY A 49 4.72 -16.45 15.10
C GLY A 49 5.89 -16.44 14.11
N ASP A 50 5.69 -16.07 12.85
CA ASP A 50 6.80 -15.83 11.91
C ASP A 50 7.69 -14.69 12.43
N PRO A 51 9.01 -14.88 12.57
CA PRO A 51 9.93 -13.87 13.11
C PRO A 51 9.89 -12.55 12.34
N ARG A 52 9.58 -12.59 11.04
CA ARG A 52 9.47 -11.41 10.17
C ARG A 52 8.36 -10.45 10.61
N VAL A 53 7.33 -10.94 11.31
CA VAL A 53 6.28 -10.11 11.91
C VAL A 53 6.90 -9.11 12.89
N GLY A 54 7.78 -9.59 13.76
CA GLY A 54 8.47 -8.76 14.76
C GLY A 54 9.38 -7.71 14.11
N GLU A 55 10.12 -8.10 13.06
CA GLU A 55 11.02 -7.22 12.32
C GLU A 55 10.27 -6.03 11.69
N VAL A 56 9.17 -6.31 10.98
CA VAL A 56 8.35 -5.28 10.31
C VAL A 56 7.69 -4.34 11.31
N ILE A 57 7.23 -4.87 12.45
CA ILE A 57 6.70 -4.05 13.54
C ILE A 57 7.81 -3.18 14.16
N GLY A 58 9.01 -3.72 14.30
CA GLY A 58 10.20 -2.99 14.76
C GLY A 58 10.54 -1.81 13.84
N LEU A 59 10.53 -2.02 12.53
CA LEU A 59 10.69 -0.95 11.53
C LEU A 59 9.63 0.13 11.69
N ALA A 60 8.37 -0.24 11.93
CA ALA A 60 7.32 0.73 12.17
C ALA A 60 7.51 1.51 13.46
N ALA A 61 8.04 0.90 14.51
CA ALA A 61 8.28 1.58 15.77
C ALA A 61 9.39 2.65 15.64
N SER A 62 10.44 2.37 14.85
CA SER A 62 11.61 3.25 14.68
C SER A 62 11.50 4.25 13.51
N THR A 63 10.56 4.07 12.58
CA THR A 63 10.44 4.91 11.37
C THR A 63 9.36 5.97 11.52
N CYS A 64 9.56 7.17 10.96
CA CYS A 64 8.49 8.17 10.89
C CYS A 64 7.35 7.69 9.96
N ALA A 65 6.11 8.10 10.23
CA ALA A 65 4.95 7.60 9.47
C ALA A 65 5.04 7.93 7.97
N ALA A 66 5.64 9.07 7.61
CA ALA A 66 5.79 9.49 6.22
C ALA A 66 6.77 8.61 5.41
N ALA A 67 7.80 8.05 6.05
CA ALA A 67 8.79 7.20 5.38
C ALA A 67 8.46 5.71 5.44
N LEU A 68 7.52 5.30 6.31
CA LEU A 68 7.26 3.89 6.62
C LEU A 68 6.92 3.05 5.39
N GLY A 69 6.08 3.57 4.49
CA GLY A 69 5.70 2.83 3.28
C GLY A 69 6.91 2.47 2.41
N ARG A 70 7.86 3.39 2.25
CA ARG A 70 9.10 3.15 1.51
C ARG A 70 9.98 2.13 2.24
N VAL A 71 10.23 2.33 3.52
CA VAL A 71 11.11 1.46 4.32
C VAL A 71 10.61 0.02 4.37
N VAL A 72 9.30 -0.20 4.54
CA VAL A 72 8.73 -1.55 4.57
C VAL A 72 8.72 -2.18 3.19
N ALA A 73 8.48 -1.42 2.12
CA ALA A 73 8.62 -1.92 0.77
C ALA A 73 10.06 -2.32 0.44
N ASP A 74 11.05 -1.56 0.89
CA ASP A 74 12.47 -1.86 0.70
C ASP A 74 12.89 -3.11 1.48
N TRP A 75 12.44 -3.24 2.74
CA TRP A 75 12.64 -4.45 3.54
C TRP A 75 12.00 -5.67 2.89
N ALA A 76 10.75 -5.54 2.40
CA ALA A 76 10.02 -6.66 1.79
C ALA A 76 10.74 -7.20 0.55
N ARG A 77 11.34 -6.34 -0.28
CA ARG A 77 12.12 -6.77 -1.45
C ARG A 77 13.33 -7.65 -1.12
N GLY A 78 13.83 -7.60 0.11
CA GLY A 78 14.92 -8.46 0.59
C GLY A 78 14.47 -9.73 1.31
N HIS A 79 13.16 -9.88 1.59
CA HIS A 79 12.60 -10.94 2.46
C HIS A 79 11.39 -11.69 1.86
N GLU A 80 10.86 -11.23 0.72
CA GLU A 80 9.88 -11.93 -0.12
C GLU A 80 10.60 -12.56 -1.33
N ASP A 81 10.22 -13.80 -1.67
CA ASP A 81 10.59 -14.43 -2.94
C ASP A 81 10.03 -13.55 -4.08
N PRO A 82 10.82 -13.20 -5.12
CA PRO A 82 10.36 -12.42 -6.27
C PRO A 82 9.02 -12.90 -6.85
N ASP A 83 8.77 -14.21 -6.84
CA ASP A 83 7.52 -14.80 -7.30
C ASP A 83 6.31 -14.52 -6.38
N GLU A 84 6.54 -14.24 -5.10
CA GLU A 84 5.50 -13.87 -4.14
C GLU A 84 5.12 -12.38 -4.25
N THR A 85 6.09 -11.53 -4.58
CA THR A 85 5.88 -10.12 -4.93
C THR A 85 5.02 -9.97 -6.18
N ASP A 86 5.31 -10.73 -7.24
CA ASP A 86 4.53 -10.68 -8.50
C ASP A 86 3.12 -11.26 -8.32
N ARG A 87 2.96 -12.35 -7.56
CA ARG A 87 1.63 -12.88 -7.21
C ARG A 87 0.81 -11.89 -6.38
N ARG A 88 1.42 -11.05 -5.54
CA ARG A 88 0.72 -9.97 -4.83
C ARG A 88 0.36 -8.82 -5.77
N HIS A 89 1.28 -8.42 -6.65
CA HIS A 89 1.03 -7.39 -7.65
C HIS A 89 -0.13 -7.78 -8.56
N ASP A 90 -0.18 -9.01 -9.04
CA ASP A 90 -1.26 -9.55 -9.88
C ASP A 90 -2.61 -9.60 -9.15
N ARG A 91 -2.60 -9.93 -7.86
CA ARG A 91 -3.82 -10.04 -7.04
C ARG A 91 -4.37 -8.69 -6.59
N GLU A 92 -3.54 -7.65 -6.54
CA GLU A 92 -3.91 -6.29 -6.11
C GLU A 92 -4.10 -5.29 -7.28
N GLN A 93 -3.94 -5.73 -8.53
CA GLN A 93 -4.25 -4.90 -9.70
C GLN A 93 -5.70 -4.43 -9.59
N ARG A 94 -5.85 -3.13 -9.37
CA ARG A 94 -7.16 -2.53 -9.16
C ARG A 94 -7.24 -1.30 -10.03
N LEU A 95 -8.11 -1.40 -11.03
CA LEU A 95 -8.47 -0.31 -11.90
C LEU A 95 -9.89 0.12 -11.57
N SER A 96 -10.07 1.38 -11.22
CA SER A 96 -11.38 1.98 -11.05
C SER A 96 -11.39 3.36 -11.67
N TRP A 97 -12.44 3.66 -12.42
CA TRP A 97 -12.73 4.98 -12.95
C TRP A 97 -14.06 5.46 -12.42
N ARG A 98 -14.18 6.77 -12.25
CA ARG A 98 -15.45 7.45 -12.00
C ARG A 98 -15.50 8.70 -12.87
N THR A 99 -16.68 8.96 -13.42
CA THR A 99 -17.00 10.24 -14.07
C THR A 99 -17.67 11.14 -13.04
N ASP A 100 -17.15 12.36 -12.92
CA ASP A 100 -17.72 13.41 -12.07
C ASP A 100 -18.77 14.22 -12.85
N PRO A 101 -19.66 14.98 -12.16
CA PRO A 101 -20.80 15.64 -12.80
C PRO A 101 -20.44 16.67 -13.86
N ASP A 102 -19.22 17.19 -13.85
CA ASP A 102 -18.66 18.09 -14.86
C ASP A 102 -18.12 17.35 -16.10
N GLY A 103 -18.25 16.02 -16.14
CA GLY A 103 -17.75 15.17 -17.21
C GLY A 103 -16.28 14.77 -17.05
N MET A 104 -15.59 15.25 -16.01
CA MET A 104 -14.20 14.90 -15.74
C MET A 104 -14.10 13.44 -15.27
N VAL A 105 -13.04 12.75 -15.68
CA VAL A 105 -12.82 11.34 -15.31
C VAL A 105 -11.68 11.25 -14.32
N THR A 106 -11.98 10.74 -13.12
CA THR A 106 -10.97 10.40 -12.12
C THR A 106 -10.67 8.90 -12.20
N GLY A 107 -9.42 8.57 -12.55
CA GLY A 107 -8.90 7.19 -12.56
C GLY A 107 -8.08 6.89 -11.31
N THR A 108 -8.22 5.69 -10.75
CA THR A 108 -7.30 5.14 -9.75
C THR A 108 -6.83 3.78 -10.23
N PHE A 109 -5.52 3.63 -10.37
CA PHE A 109 -4.88 2.40 -10.79
C PHE A 109 -3.77 2.01 -9.81
N ARG A 110 -3.63 0.71 -9.58
CA ARG A 110 -2.45 0.10 -8.96
C ARG A 110 -1.84 -0.83 -9.99
N LEU A 111 -0.60 -0.55 -10.39
CA LEU A 111 0.11 -1.24 -11.45
C LEU A 111 1.46 -1.72 -10.93
N PRO A 112 2.00 -2.84 -11.46
CA PRO A 112 3.40 -3.20 -11.29
C PRO A 112 4.32 -2.05 -11.75
N PRO A 113 5.53 -1.88 -11.17
CA PRO A 113 6.40 -0.74 -11.47
C PRO A 113 6.70 -0.54 -12.97
N LEU A 114 6.92 -1.64 -13.70
CA LEU A 114 7.20 -1.59 -15.14
C LEU A 114 6.01 -1.07 -15.94
N GLU A 115 4.80 -1.53 -15.63
CA GLU A 115 3.57 -1.11 -16.31
C GLU A 115 3.18 0.33 -15.92
N ALA A 116 3.40 0.71 -14.67
CA ALA A 116 3.21 2.08 -14.21
C ALA A 116 4.07 3.07 -15.01
N GLY A 117 5.35 2.72 -15.26
CA GLY A 117 6.25 3.55 -16.07
C GLY A 117 5.73 3.77 -17.49
N LYS A 118 5.19 2.73 -18.13
CA LYS A 118 4.60 2.83 -19.48
C LYS A 118 3.37 3.74 -19.50
N VAL A 119 2.47 3.59 -18.53
CA VAL A 119 1.24 4.41 -18.43
C VAL A 119 1.58 5.88 -18.18
N ILE A 120 2.49 6.17 -17.25
CA ILE A 120 2.93 7.54 -16.95
C ILE A 120 3.52 8.20 -18.19
N ALA A 121 4.43 7.51 -18.89
CA ALA A 121 5.07 8.05 -20.10
C ALA A 121 4.05 8.41 -21.19
N GLN A 122 3.01 7.59 -21.39
CA GLN A 122 1.95 7.87 -22.36
C GLN A 122 1.08 9.07 -21.95
N ILE A 123 0.73 9.18 -20.67
CA ILE A 123 -0.04 10.33 -20.15
C ILE A 123 0.79 11.61 -20.30
N ASP A 124 2.06 11.59 -19.90
CA ASP A 124 2.96 12.75 -19.99
C ASP A 124 3.13 13.19 -21.45
N GLN A 125 3.37 12.26 -22.37
CA GLN A 125 3.46 12.55 -23.80
C GLN A 125 2.20 13.23 -24.32
N ARG A 126 1.02 12.72 -23.94
CA ARG A 126 -0.25 13.29 -24.41
C ARG A 126 -0.53 14.67 -23.81
N VAL A 127 -0.32 14.83 -22.50
CA VAL A 127 -0.53 16.11 -21.80
C VAL A 127 0.44 17.19 -22.30
N MET A 128 1.68 16.84 -22.61
CA MET A 128 2.66 17.78 -23.15
C MET A 128 2.38 18.14 -24.62
N SER A 129 1.90 17.19 -25.42
CA SER A 129 1.53 17.42 -26.82
C SER A 129 0.30 18.33 -26.97
N ASP A 130 -0.73 18.14 -26.12
CA ASP A 130 -1.94 18.96 -26.13
C ASP A 130 -1.72 20.37 -25.50
N ARG A 131 -0.56 20.61 -24.88
CA ARG A 131 -0.15 21.93 -24.33
C ARG A 131 0.75 22.75 -25.27
N ALA A 132 1.15 22.22 -26.42
CA ALA A 132 1.81 23.03 -27.43
C ALA A 132 0.83 24.12 -27.88
N PRO A 133 1.16 25.43 -27.78
CA PRO A 133 0.26 26.47 -28.25
C PRO A 133 0.03 26.24 -29.75
N ALA A 134 -1.24 26.26 -30.16
CA ALA A 134 -1.58 26.44 -31.56
C ALA A 134 -0.90 27.76 -31.99
N GLY A 135 0.09 27.62 -32.87
CA GLY A 135 0.71 28.77 -33.55
C GLY A 135 -0.30 29.48 -34.44
#